data_AF-A0A2J6R6H0-F1
#
_entry.id   AF-A0A2J6R6H0-F1
#
_cell.length_a   1.000
_cell.length_b   1.000
_cell.length_c   1.000
_cell.angle_alpha   90.00
_cell.angle_beta   90.00
_cell.angle_gamma   90.00
#
_symmetry.space_group_name_H-M   'P 1'
#
loop_
_entity.id
_entity.type
_entity.pdbx_description
1 polymer ?
#
loop_
_entity_poly.entity_id
_entity_poly.type
_entity_poly.pdbx_seq_one_letter_code
_entity_poly.pdbx_strand_id
1 'polypeptide(L)'
;MSQPPSIFETDGIRSVPMTAPPSLYGKRTSAGSSQARQRRLKSARLVGKYEKPWIEASPYKNRERWDKLILWGCILIGFGIGIALCVLKYLQIPRNQYCLVMDDEFENLDNWSHEVEIGGFGSNSFEWTTDDPLNSYVADDGLHIKPTLTLDTTNITLDELLNGYTLNLTADGTCTSNDTTSTDCVRTSNATTTTIINPVRSARITTQGKKTIRYGRVEVVAKIPAGQWLWPAIWMMPENSVYGVWPRSGEIDLMEARGNDPTTYPLGANTIYSTIHWGLDYFTDQSKKTASWYTRQRGAYSSGFHTYGLEWTPKYLFIYIDNKLLQSLTVKFGPKTMWERSGLEAAGNSSKDPWSYQGSSVSTPFDQDFYLILNVAVGTTNGFFADSVGGKPWVDRGSPAAMMDFWKANATWYPTWDPEGMIVKSAKMWQLGSCSSPEL
;
A
#
# COMPACT_ATOMS: atom_id res chain seq x y z
N MET A 1 61.51 4.11 -37.20
CA MET A 1 62.75 4.89 -36.99
C MET A 1 62.39 6.02 -36.04
N SER A 2 63.04 6.27 -34.92
CA SER A 2 64.10 5.61 -34.16
C SER A 2 64.29 6.52 -32.94
N GLN A 3 64.35 5.94 -31.74
CA GLN A 3 64.97 6.52 -30.52
C GLN A 3 66.41 7.03 -30.81
N PRO A 4 67.14 7.79 -29.94
CA PRO A 4 67.27 7.61 -28.45
C PRO A 4 67.76 8.90 -27.68
N PRO A 5 68.49 8.86 -26.52
CA PRO A 5 68.40 8.07 -25.27
C PRO A 5 68.55 8.85 -23.90
N SER A 6 68.07 8.18 -22.82
CA SER A 6 68.60 7.88 -21.44
C SER A 6 69.36 8.93 -20.57
N ILE A 7 69.36 8.94 -19.21
CA ILE A 7 69.57 7.92 -18.13
C ILE A 7 68.98 8.49 -16.79
N PHE A 8 68.25 7.77 -15.91
CA PHE A 8 68.72 7.01 -14.72
C PHE A 8 67.59 6.19 -14.05
N GLU A 9 67.94 5.00 -13.54
CA GLU A 9 67.18 4.05 -12.67
C GLU A 9 66.73 4.71 -11.34
N THR A 10 65.62 4.34 -10.69
CA THR A 10 65.37 3.08 -9.95
C THR A 10 63.87 2.80 -9.74
N ASP A 11 63.57 1.56 -9.33
CA ASP A 11 62.30 0.82 -9.41
C ASP A 11 61.03 1.40 -8.75
N GLY A 12 59.96 1.45 -9.56
CA GLY A 12 58.65 0.83 -9.36
C GLY A 12 57.98 0.81 -7.98
N ILE A 13 57.12 1.80 -7.70
CA ILE A 13 56.04 1.71 -6.70
C ILE A 13 54.69 1.70 -7.44
N ARG A 14 53.96 0.57 -7.36
CA ARG A 14 52.57 0.45 -7.81
C ARG A 14 51.67 -0.05 -6.68
N SER A 15 50.60 0.72 -6.45
CA SER A 15 49.26 0.36 -5.96
C SER A 15 49.13 -0.49 -4.70
N VAL A 16 48.70 0.16 -3.62
CA VAL A 16 48.11 -0.43 -2.42
C VAL A 16 46.62 -0.72 -2.67
N PRO A 17 46.14 -1.97 -2.51
CA PRO A 17 44.73 -2.27 -2.35
C PRO A 17 44.31 -2.10 -0.88
N MET A 18 43.23 -1.33 -0.63
CA MET A 18 42.55 -1.33 0.66
C MET A 18 41.70 -2.60 0.79
N THR A 19 42.23 -3.60 1.49
CA THR A 19 41.50 -4.77 1.97
C THR A 19 41.13 -4.58 3.44
N ALA A 20 39.81 -4.62 3.72
CA ALA A 20 39.24 -4.77 5.04
C ALA A 20 39.76 -6.07 5.72
N PRO A 21 39.95 -6.08 7.04
CA PRO A 21 40.59 -7.21 7.72
C PRO A 21 39.69 -8.45 7.68
N PRO A 22 40.21 -9.60 7.21
CA PRO A 22 39.54 -10.88 7.35
C PRO A 22 39.59 -11.36 8.79
N SER A 23 38.43 -11.91 9.20
CA SER A 23 38.23 -12.81 10.34
C SER A 23 39.43 -13.74 10.57
N LEU A 24 40.01 -13.66 11.77
CA LEU A 24 41.08 -14.55 12.24
C LEU A 24 40.54 -15.98 12.46
N TYR A 25 40.41 -16.74 11.38
CA TYR A 25 40.44 -18.20 11.40
C TYR A 25 41.72 -18.69 10.71
N GLY A 26 42.84 -18.53 11.42
CA GLY A 26 44.14 -19.06 11.05
C GLY A 26 44.49 -20.27 11.90
N LYS A 27 44.46 -21.46 11.31
CA LYS A 27 45.09 -22.68 11.82
C LYS A 27 46.55 -22.39 12.18
N ARG A 28 46.88 -22.40 13.48
CA ARG A 28 48.27 -22.54 13.93
C ARG A 28 48.60 -24.03 14.00
N THR A 29 49.53 -24.40 13.14
CA THR A 29 50.37 -25.60 13.22
C THR A 29 50.94 -25.76 14.63
N SER A 30 50.79 -26.96 15.18
CA SER A 30 51.34 -27.37 16.47
C SER A 30 52.86 -27.53 16.37
N ALA A 31 53.60 -26.45 16.66
CA ALA A 31 54.97 -26.58 17.13
C ALA A 31 54.94 -26.66 18.66
N GLY A 32 55.46 -27.75 19.21
CA GLY A 32 55.35 -28.11 20.62
C GLY A 32 55.83 -26.99 21.54
N SER A 33 54.89 -26.45 22.32
CA SER A 33 55.22 -25.90 23.63
C SER A 33 54.74 -26.91 24.66
N SER A 34 55.68 -27.42 25.45
CA SER A 34 55.36 -28.16 26.66
C SER A 34 54.45 -27.29 27.50
N GLN A 35 53.16 -27.65 27.62
CA GLN A 35 52.27 -27.03 28.57
C GLN A 35 52.94 -27.13 29.94
N ALA A 36 53.44 -26.01 30.45
CA ALA A 36 53.76 -25.89 31.86
C ALA A 36 52.46 -26.19 32.60
N ARG A 37 52.36 -27.42 33.12
CA ARG A 37 51.22 -27.92 33.87
C ARG A 37 50.98 -26.90 34.98
N GLN A 38 49.96 -26.05 34.83
CA GLN A 38 49.55 -25.13 35.88
C GLN A 38 49.27 -26.00 37.11
N ARG A 39 50.22 -26.03 38.04
CA ARG A 39 50.01 -26.67 39.34
C ARG A 39 48.93 -25.84 40.00
N ARG A 40 47.68 -26.32 39.93
CA ARG A 40 46.61 -25.87 40.82
C ARG A 40 47.21 -25.83 42.21
N LEU A 41 47.31 -24.64 42.80
CA LEU A 41 47.78 -24.46 44.16
C LEU A 41 46.91 -25.34 45.05
N LYS A 42 47.42 -26.51 45.43
CA LYS A 42 46.81 -27.36 46.43
C LYS A 42 47.20 -26.75 47.76
N SER A 43 46.22 -26.27 48.51
CA SER A 43 46.45 -25.79 49.87
C SER A 43 47.21 -26.88 50.64
N ALA A 44 48.39 -26.55 51.16
CA ALA A 44 49.17 -27.46 52.00
C ALA A 44 48.44 -27.81 53.31
N ARG A 45 47.38 -27.06 53.65
CA ARG A 45 46.56 -27.23 54.86
C ARG A 45 45.36 -28.16 54.69
N LEU A 46 44.98 -28.52 53.47
CA LEU A 46 43.82 -29.37 53.16
C LEU A 46 44.26 -30.54 52.26
N VAL A 47 45.00 -31.48 52.84
CA VAL A 47 45.52 -32.67 52.15
C VAL A 47 44.94 -33.91 52.84
N GLY A 48 44.05 -34.64 52.17
CA GLY A 48 43.36 -35.83 52.71
C GLY A 48 41.84 -35.81 52.52
N LYS A 49 41.11 -36.76 53.12
CA LYS A 49 39.65 -36.65 53.32
C LYS A 49 39.42 -35.68 54.48
N TYR A 50 38.95 -34.49 54.16
CA TYR A 50 38.53 -33.49 55.15
C TYR A 50 37.02 -33.48 55.22
N GLU A 51 36.47 -33.43 56.42
CA GLU A 51 35.04 -33.27 56.62
C GLU A 51 34.60 -31.96 55.94
N LYS A 52 33.57 -32.07 55.11
CA LYS A 52 32.90 -30.92 54.51
C LYS A 52 31.48 -30.88 55.06
N PRO A 53 31.27 -30.39 56.30
CA PRO A 53 29.95 -30.35 56.90
C PRO A 53 28.95 -29.58 56.02
N TRP A 54 29.42 -28.59 55.26
CA TRP A 54 28.62 -27.83 54.27
C TRP A 54 28.24 -28.63 53.01
N ILE A 55 28.80 -29.82 52.77
CA ILE A 55 28.38 -30.75 51.71
C ILE A 55 27.52 -31.87 52.28
N GLU A 56 27.86 -32.39 53.46
CA GLU A 56 27.20 -33.56 54.05
C GLU A 56 25.97 -33.17 54.89
N ALA A 57 26.10 -32.15 55.75
CA ALA A 57 25.09 -31.69 56.70
C ALA A 57 24.87 -30.16 56.64
N SER A 58 24.77 -29.58 55.44
CA SER A 58 24.45 -28.17 55.32
C SER A 58 23.01 -27.92 55.82
N PRO A 59 22.79 -27.10 56.86
CA PRO A 59 21.44 -26.68 57.26
C PRO A 59 20.72 -25.91 56.14
N TYR A 60 21.45 -25.50 55.10
CA TYR A 60 20.94 -24.83 53.91
C TYR A 60 20.50 -25.80 52.79
N LYS A 61 20.70 -27.12 52.89
CA LYS A 61 20.21 -28.07 51.85
C LYS A 61 18.70 -27.99 51.65
N ASN A 62 17.94 -27.81 52.73
CA ASN A 62 16.50 -27.60 52.65
C ASN A 62 16.16 -26.26 51.99
N ARG A 63 16.91 -25.21 52.33
CA ARG A 63 16.77 -23.89 51.69
C ARG A 63 17.08 -23.93 50.20
N GLU A 64 18.16 -24.59 49.79
CA GLU A 64 18.55 -24.75 48.38
C GLU A 64 17.52 -25.56 47.58
N ARG A 65 16.88 -26.57 48.20
CA ARG A 65 15.75 -27.28 47.59
C ARG A 65 14.55 -26.37 47.39
N TRP A 66 14.21 -25.56 48.38
CA TRP A 66 13.15 -24.55 48.27
C TRP A 66 13.48 -23.48 47.22
N ASP A 67 14.70 -22.98 47.17
CA ASP A 67 15.14 -22.00 46.17
C ASP A 67 15.01 -22.59 44.75
N LYS A 68 15.41 -23.85 44.55
CA LYS A 68 15.22 -24.58 43.28
C LYS A 68 13.75 -24.80 42.95
N LEU A 69 12.94 -25.22 43.93
CA LEU A 69 11.50 -25.41 43.75
C LEU A 69 10.78 -24.11 43.41
N ILE A 70 11.14 -23.00 44.07
CA ILE A 70 10.60 -21.68 43.79
C ILE A 70 11.03 -21.23 42.40
N LEU A 71 12.32 -21.34 42.05
CA LEU A 71 12.83 -20.96 40.73
C LEU A 71 12.14 -21.74 39.61
N TRP A 72 12.15 -23.07 39.67
CA TRP A 72 11.51 -23.90 38.65
C TRP A 72 9.99 -23.78 38.68
N GLY A 73 9.39 -23.61 39.85
CA GLY A 73 7.97 -23.34 40.02
C GLY A 73 7.56 -22.03 39.32
N CYS A 74 8.29 -20.94 39.55
CA CYS A 74 8.06 -19.67 38.88
C CYS A 74 8.27 -19.76 37.36
N ILE A 75 9.30 -20.48 36.89
CA ILE A 75 9.52 -20.72 35.46
C ILE A 75 8.34 -21.49 34.85
N LEU A 76 7.90 -22.58 35.48
CA LEU A 76 6.78 -23.40 34.99
C LEU A 76 5.46 -22.63 35.02
N ILE A 77 5.21 -21.82 36.07
CA ILE A 77 4.05 -20.93 36.14
C ILE A 77 4.12 -19.90 35.01
N GLY A 78 5.28 -19.29 34.76
CA GLY A 78 5.48 -18.33 33.67
C GLY A 78 5.17 -18.95 32.30
N PHE A 79 5.70 -20.15 32.02
CA PHE A 79 5.35 -20.90 30.80
C PHE A 79 3.87 -21.27 30.76
N GLY A 80 3.28 -21.70 31.87
CA GLY A 80 1.87 -22.04 31.96
C GLY A 80 0.96 -20.84 31.66
N ILE A 81 1.28 -19.67 32.20
CA ILE A 81 0.58 -18.41 31.92
C ILE A 81 0.77 -18.03 30.45
N GLY A 82 2.00 -18.11 29.91
CA GLY A 82 2.28 -17.82 28.50
C GLY A 82 1.47 -18.70 27.54
N ILE A 83 1.45 -20.02 27.79
CA ILE A 83 0.65 -20.97 27.02
C ILE A 83 -0.84 -20.65 27.15
N ALA A 84 -1.33 -20.39 28.36
CA ALA A 84 -2.73 -20.05 28.58
C ALA A 84 -3.13 -18.77 27.80
N LEU A 85 -2.30 -17.72 27.81
CA LEU A 85 -2.54 -16.51 27.05
C LEU A 85 -2.58 -16.77 25.55
N CYS A 86 -1.63 -17.56 25.01
CA CYS A 86 -1.62 -17.95 23.60
C CYS A 86 -2.89 -18.74 23.22
N VAL A 87 -3.30 -19.71 24.04
CA VAL A 87 -4.51 -20.50 23.81
C VAL A 87 -5.76 -19.63 23.87
N LEU A 88 -5.89 -18.78 24.89
CA LEU A 88 -7.03 -17.86 25.02
C LEU A 88 -7.12 -16.91 23.83
N LYS A 89 -6.00 -16.40 23.33
CA LYS A 89 -5.97 -15.56 22.13
C LYS A 89 -6.31 -16.35 20.87
N TYR A 90 -5.77 -17.55 20.71
CA TYR A 90 -6.09 -18.44 19.58
C TYR A 90 -7.58 -18.77 19.52
N LEU A 91 -8.20 -19.06 20.67
CA LEU A 91 -9.64 -19.34 20.75
C LEU A 91 -10.51 -18.11 20.46
N GLN A 92 -9.98 -16.89 20.59
CA GLN A 92 -10.69 -15.65 20.25
C GLN A 92 -10.62 -15.30 18.75
N ILE A 93 -9.79 -15.97 17.95
CA ILE A 93 -9.68 -15.69 16.51
C ILE A 93 -10.96 -16.17 15.81
N PRO A 94 -11.75 -15.26 15.20
CA PRO A 94 -12.96 -15.65 14.51
C PRO A 94 -12.65 -16.56 13.33
N ARG A 95 -13.34 -17.71 13.26
CA ARG A 95 -13.29 -18.65 12.14
C ARG A 95 -14.42 -18.33 11.17
N ASN A 96 -14.29 -17.23 10.46
CA ASN A 96 -15.27 -16.80 9.47
C ASN A 96 -15.32 -17.79 8.30
N GLN A 97 -16.52 -18.13 7.87
CA GLN A 97 -16.75 -18.83 6.61
C GLN A 97 -16.93 -17.79 5.50
N TYR A 98 -16.42 -18.12 4.32
CA TYR A 98 -16.42 -17.23 3.17
C TYR A 98 -16.93 -17.98 1.94
N CYS A 99 -17.83 -17.36 1.18
CA CYS A 99 -18.30 -17.86 -0.10
C CYS A 99 -17.64 -17.09 -1.25
N LEU A 100 -17.15 -17.79 -2.26
CA LEU A 100 -16.53 -17.16 -3.42
C LEU A 100 -17.59 -16.44 -4.27
N VAL A 101 -17.35 -15.16 -4.57
CA VAL A 101 -18.21 -14.30 -5.42
C VAL A 101 -17.56 -14.04 -6.77
N MET A 102 -16.25 -13.83 -6.76
CA MET A 102 -15.44 -13.57 -7.94
C MET A 102 -14.07 -14.18 -7.74
N ASP A 103 -13.59 -14.91 -8.74
CA ASP A 103 -12.21 -15.36 -8.88
C ASP A 103 -11.80 -15.03 -10.31
N ASP A 104 -11.07 -13.94 -10.49
CA ASP A 104 -10.67 -13.44 -11.80
C ASP A 104 -9.15 -13.52 -11.92
N GLU A 105 -8.67 -14.39 -12.80
CA GLU A 105 -7.26 -14.48 -13.21
C GLU A 105 -7.00 -13.73 -14.53
N PHE A 106 -7.95 -12.89 -14.94
CA PHE A 106 -7.93 -12.02 -16.12
C PHE A 106 -7.76 -12.75 -17.45
N GLU A 107 -8.41 -13.90 -17.65
CA GLU A 107 -8.51 -14.50 -19.01
C GLU A 107 -9.26 -13.58 -19.99
N ASN A 108 -10.22 -12.80 -19.46
CA ASN A 108 -10.95 -11.75 -20.15
C ASN A 108 -11.39 -10.67 -19.15
N LEU A 109 -12.16 -9.67 -19.61
CA LEU A 109 -12.66 -8.57 -18.77
C LEU A 109 -14.18 -8.64 -18.54
N ASP A 110 -14.80 -9.82 -18.60
CA ASP A 110 -16.27 -9.97 -18.51
C ASP A 110 -16.83 -9.47 -17.17
N ASN A 111 -16.07 -9.58 -16.07
CA ASN A 111 -16.44 -9.07 -14.75
C ASN A 111 -16.26 -7.54 -14.60
N TRP A 112 -15.74 -6.85 -15.61
CA TRP A 112 -15.28 -5.46 -15.52
C TRP A 112 -15.92 -4.56 -16.56
N SER A 113 -16.18 -3.32 -16.20
CA SER A 113 -16.61 -2.25 -17.10
C SER A 113 -15.58 -1.12 -17.04
N HIS A 114 -15.41 -0.38 -18.14
CA HIS A 114 -14.55 0.80 -18.19
C HIS A 114 -15.33 2.04 -17.77
N GLU A 115 -14.67 2.90 -16.98
CA GLU A 115 -15.12 4.26 -16.73
C GLU A 115 -14.28 5.20 -17.63
N VAL A 116 -14.97 5.96 -18.48
CA VAL A 116 -14.38 6.81 -19.53
C VAL A 116 -14.80 8.26 -19.30
N GLU A 117 -13.87 9.03 -18.75
CA GLU A 117 -14.03 10.45 -18.39
C GLU A 117 -12.71 11.22 -18.49
N ILE A 118 -12.82 12.55 -18.57
CA ILE A 118 -11.71 13.53 -18.60
C ILE A 118 -11.73 14.52 -17.43
N GLY A 119 -12.70 14.39 -16.52
CA GLY A 119 -12.89 15.28 -15.37
C GLY A 119 -11.98 14.99 -14.18
N GLY A 120 -11.37 13.80 -14.14
CA GLY A 120 -10.45 13.39 -13.08
C GLY A 120 -11.13 12.96 -11.78
N PHE A 121 -12.39 12.50 -11.86
CA PHE A 121 -13.13 11.80 -10.80
C PHE A 121 -13.07 12.49 -9.42
N GLY A 122 -13.27 13.81 -9.38
CA GLY A 122 -13.22 14.60 -8.14
C GLY A 122 -11.82 14.83 -7.55
N SER A 123 -10.79 14.18 -8.10
CA SER A 123 -9.39 14.39 -7.75
C SER A 123 -8.70 15.39 -8.69
N ASN A 124 -9.37 15.87 -9.74
CA ASN A 124 -8.75 16.72 -10.78
C ASN A 124 -7.46 16.10 -11.32
N SER A 125 -7.46 14.79 -11.53
CA SER A 125 -6.35 14.06 -12.13
C SER A 125 -6.19 14.42 -13.61
N PHE A 126 -4.99 14.22 -14.18
CA PHE A 126 -4.65 14.77 -15.49
C PHE A 126 -4.82 13.79 -16.65
N GLU A 127 -5.16 12.55 -16.36
CA GLU A 127 -5.45 11.54 -17.37
C GLU A 127 -6.87 11.66 -17.94
N TRP A 128 -7.00 11.23 -19.19
CA TRP A 128 -8.24 10.82 -19.80
C TRP A 128 -8.36 9.31 -19.64
N THR A 129 -9.40 8.83 -18.96
CA THR A 129 -9.67 7.39 -18.82
C THR A 129 -10.40 6.85 -20.06
N THR A 130 -10.01 5.67 -20.53
CA THR A 130 -10.48 5.10 -21.81
C THR A 130 -10.68 3.59 -21.73
N ASP A 131 -11.37 3.04 -22.72
CA ASP A 131 -11.51 1.60 -23.02
C ASP A 131 -10.54 1.12 -24.11
N ASP A 132 -9.54 1.93 -24.46
CA ASP A 132 -8.57 1.62 -25.51
C ASP A 132 -7.67 0.43 -25.12
N PRO A 133 -7.47 -0.56 -26.00
CA PRO A 133 -6.60 -1.70 -25.73
C PRO A 133 -5.12 -1.31 -25.50
N LEU A 134 -4.71 -0.07 -25.80
CA LEU A 134 -3.38 0.43 -25.44
C LEU A 134 -3.26 0.82 -23.96
N ASN A 135 -4.39 1.12 -23.31
CA ASN A 135 -4.44 1.57 -21.92
C ASN A 135 -4.90 0.49 -20.94
N SER A 136 -5.74 -0.45 -21.38
CA SER A 136 -6.07 -1.65 -20.62
C SER A 136 -6.17 -2.89 -21.49
N TYR A 137 -5.38 -3.90 -21.19
CA TYR A 137 -5.38 -5.16 -21.95
C TYR A 137 -4.92 -6.33 -21.07
N VAL A 138 -5.28 -7.53 -21.49
CA VAL A 138 -4.84 -8.78 -20.88
C VAL A 138 -3.61 -9.30 -21.60
N ALA A 139 -2.60 -9.71 -20.83
CA ALA A 139 -1.41 -10.43 -21.28
C ALA A 139 -1.17 -11.68 -20.43
N ASP A 140 -0.10 -12.43 -20.72
CA ASP A 140 0.21 -13.71 -20.06
C ASP A 140 0.42 -13.60 -18.53
N ASP A 141 0.78 -12.43 -18.02
CA ASP A 141 1.02 -12.16 -16.59
C ASP A 141 -0.10 -11.36 -15.89
N GLY A 142 -1.20 -11.08 -16.61
CA GLY A 142 -2.43 -10.53 -16.07
C GLY A 142 -2.99 -9.33 -16.84
N LEU A 143 -3.83 -8.55 -16.18
CA LEU A 143 -4.35 -7.29 -16.69
C LEU A 143 -3.30 -6.18 -16.55
N HIS A 144 -3.01 -5.50 -17.65
CA HIS A 144 -2.21 -4.29 -17.67
C HIS A 144 -3.10 -3.05 -17.66
N ILE A 145 -2.80 -2.08 -16.80
CA ILE A 145 -3.31 -0.71 -16.87
C ILE A 145 -2.12 0.21 -17.13
N LYS A 146 -2.01 0.69 -18.36
CA LYS A 146 -0.84 1.39 -18.88
C LYS A 146 -1.17 2.82 -19.29
N PRO A 147 -0.68 3.82 -18.55
CA PRO A 147 -0.76 5.21 -19.01
C PRO A 147 0.08 5.45 -20.29
N THR A 148 -0.46 6.24 -21.22
CA THR A 148 0.17 6.60 -22.50
C THR A 148 0.00 8.09 -22.77
N LEU A 149 0.81 8.67 -23.67
CA LEU A 149 0.58 10.05 -24.09
C LEU A 149 -0.59 10.12 -25.07
N THR A 150 -1.42 11.17 -24.96
CA THR A 150 -2.54 11.40 -25.87
C THR A 150 -2.07 11.54 -27.31
N LEU A 151 -0.92 12.22 -27.53
CA LEU A 151 -0.34 12.41 -28.86
C LEU A 151 0.16 11.12 -29.52
N ASP A 152 0.50 10.10 -28.72
CA ASP A 152 1.05 8.83 -29.23
C ASP A 152 -0.05 7.83 -29.59
N THR A 153 -1.26 8.04 -29.09
CA THR A 153 -2.34 7.04 -29.14
C THR A 153 -3.63 7.59 -29.75
N THR A 154 -3.64 8.84 -30.19
CA THR A 154 -4.78 9.46 -30.86
C THR A 154 -4.31 10.27 -32.08
N ASN A 155 -5.25 10.74 -32.89
CA ASN A 155 -4.96 11.63 -34.01
C ASN A 155 -4.87 13.12 -33.60
N ILE A 156 -4.96 13.43 -32.30
CA ILE A 156 -4.88 14.80 -31.80
C ILE A 156 -3.45 15.31 -32.01
N THR A 157 -3.32 16.43 -32.71
CA THR A 157 -2.03 17.10 -32.93
C THR A 157 -1.61 17.92 -31.70
N LEU A 158 -0.33 18.29 -31.63
CA LEU A 158 0.16 19.15 -30.55
C LEU A 158 -0.58 20.50 -30.51
N ASP A 159 -0.88 21.09 -31.66
CA ASP A 159 -1.58 22.37 -31.73
C ASP A 159 -3.02 22.24 -31.18
N GLU A 160 -3.72 21.16 -31.52
CA GLU A 160 -5.07 20.87 -31.02
C GLU A 160 -5.07 20.58 -29.52
N LEU A 161 -4.12 19.80 -29.03
CA LEU A 161 -3.99 19.51 -27.60
C LEU A 161 -3.86 20.81 -26.79
N LEU A 162 -3.11 21.79 -27.32
CA LEU A 162 -2.82 23.04 -26.64
C LEU A 162 -3.87 24.15 -26.87
N ASN A 163 -4.57 24.16 -28.00
CA ASN A 163 -5.47 25.26 -28.33
C ASN A 163 -6.53 24.94 -29.40
N GLY A 164 -7.78 25.39 -29.16
CA GLY A 164 -8.81 25.49 -30.19
C GLY A 164 -9.47 24.17 -30.59
N TYR A 165 -9.26 23.10 -29.83
CA TYR A 165 -9.85 21.78 -30.07
C TYR A 165 -10.85 21.41 -28.98
N THR A 166 -11.97 20.80 -29.36
CA THR A 166 -12.97 20.29 -28.42
C THR A 166 -13.00 18.77 -28.48
N LEU A 167 -12.55 18.12 -27.40
CA LEU A 167 -12.77 16.70 -27.16
C LEU A 167 -14.17 16.52 -26.57
N ASN A 168 -15.03 15.74 -27.23
CA ASN A 168 -16.43 15.55 -26.83
C ASN A 168 -16.80 14.06 -26.79
N LEU A 169 -16.57 13.44 -25.64
CA LEU A 169 -16.84 12.03 -25.41
C LEU A 169 -18.34 11.70 -25.42
N THR A 170 -19.20 12.70 -25.15
CA THR A 170 -20.67 12.54 -25.23
C THR A 170 -21.11 12.39 -26.68
N ALA A 171 -20.53 13.18 -27.59
CA ALA A 171 -20.81 13.06 -29.02
C ALA A 171 -20.26 11.76 -29.61
N ASP A 172 -19.12 11.30 -29.10
CA ASP A 172 -18.52 10.01 -29.47
C ASP A 172 -19.29 8.81 -28.87
N GLY A 173 -20.17 9.05 -27.89
CA GLY A 173 -20.94 8.02 -27.20
C GLY A 173 -20.14 7.16 -26.22
N THR A 174 -18.91 7.57 -25.90
CA THR A 174 -18.00 6.81 -25.03
C THR A 174 -18.02 7.27 -23.58
N CYS A 175 -18.51 8.48 -23.28
CA CYS A 175 -18.51 8.99 -21.91
C CYS A 175 -19.40 8.15 -20.98
N THR A 176 -18.88 7.79 -19.80
CA THR A 176 -19.63 7.02 -18.80
C THR A 176 -20.11 7.84 -17.60
N SER A 177 -19.80 9.13 -17.54
CA SER A 177 -20.26 9.98 -16.44
C SER A 177 -21.78 10.07 -16.42
N ASN A 178 -22.35 10.08 -15.21
CA ASN A 178 -23.78 10.33 -15.00
C ASN A 178 -24.18 11.76 -15.41
N ASP A 179 -23.24 12.71 -15.43
CA ASP A 179 -23.46 14.06 -15.95
C ASP A 179 -22.75 14.24 -17.30
N THR A 180 -23.45 13.84 -18.37
CA THR A 180 -22.93 13.91 -19.75
C THR A 180 -22.77 15.34 -20.29
N THR A 181 -23.18 16.35 -19.52
CA THR A 181 -23.05 17.77 -19.87
C THR A 181 -21.92 18.48 -19.14
N SER A 182 -21.26 17.78 -18.22
CA SER A 182 -20.20 18.35 -17.39
C SER A 182 -18.85 18.36 -18.11
N THR A 183 -17.88 18.98 -17.43
CA THR A 183 -16.45 18.94 -17.77
C THR A 183 -15.85 17.54 -17.70
N ASP A 184 -16.62 16.53 -17.29
CA ASP A 184 -16.18 15.14 -17.21
C ASP A 184 -16.23 14.43 -18.56
N CYS A 185 -17.04 14.93 -19.50
CA CYS A 185 -17.18 14.36 -20.85
C CYS A 185 -16.69 15.28 -21.97
N VAL A 186 -16.72 16.60 -21.76
CA VAL A 186 -16.39 17.58 -22.80
C VAL A 186 -15.34 18.55 -22.30
N ARG A 187 -14.26 18.72 -23.07
CA ARG A 187 -13.19 19.67 -22.77
C ARG A 187 -12.71 20.37 -24.04
N THR A 188 -12.55 21.68 -23.94
CA THR A 188 -12.01 22.50 -25.04
C THR A 188 -10.67 23.09 -24.64
N SER A 189 -9.64 22.85 -25.44
CA SER A 189 -8.32 23.46 -25.25
C SER A 189 -8.36 24.94 -25.62
N ASN A 190 -7.70 25.78 -24.83
CA ASN A 190 -7.69 27.22 -25.00
C ASN A 190 -6.42 27.82 -24.38
N ALA A 191 -5.51 28.28 -25.24
CA ALA A 191 -4.22 28.84 -24.87
C ALA A 191 -4.31 30.05 -23.94
N THR A 192 -5.32 30.91 -24.10
CA THR A 192 -5.53 32.09 -23.25
C THR A 192 -5.87 31.70 -21.81
N THR A 193 -6.65 30.63 -21.64
CA THR A 193 -7.01 30.10 -20.31
C THR A 193 -6.02 29.07 -19.78
N THR A 194 -5.02 28.69 -20.57
CA THR A 194 -4.07 27.58 -20.30
C THR A 194 -4.72 26.20 -20.13
N THR A 195 -5.98 26.06 -20.54
CA THR A 195 -6.70 24.77 -20.55
C THR A 195 -6.20 23.94 -21.73
N ILE A 196 -5.80 22.71 -21.48
CA ILE A 196 -5.37 21.76 -22.52
C ILE A 196 -6.25 20.51 -22.49
N ILE A 197 -6.27 19.76 -23.60
CA ILE A 197 -6.77 18.38 -23.55
C ILE A 197 -5.83 17.58 -22.65
N ASN A 198 -6.40 16.65 -21.87
CA ASN A 198 -5.66 15.77 -20.97
C ASN A 198 -4.46 15.17 -21.72
N PRO A 199 -3.22 15.43 -21.28
CA PRO A 199 -2.02 15.07 -22.05
C PRO A 199 -1.70 13.57 -22.00
N VAL A 200 -2.37 12.84 -21.09
CA VAL A 200 -2.15 11.43 -20.81
C VAL A 200 -3.48 10.71 -20.94
N ARG A 201 -3.46 9.50 -21.49
CA ARG A 201 -4.57 8.53 -21.45
C ARG A 201 -4.22 7.40 -20.49
N SER A 202 -5.21 6.88 -19.78
CA SER A 202 -5.09 5.75 -18.85
C SER A 202 -6.38 4.93 -18.85
N ALA A 203 -6.51 3.98 -17.95
CA ALA A 203 -7.74 3.23 -17.75
C ALA A 203 -8.16 3.20 -16.28
N ARG A 204 -9.47 3.13 -16.10
CA ARG A 204 -10.17 2.93 -14.84
C ARG A 204 -11.26 1.89 -15.10
N ILE A 205 -11.18 0.76 -14.40
CA ILE A 205 -12.14 -0.32 -14.57
C ILE A 205 -12.80 -0.66 -13.25
N THR A 206 -14.05 -1.08 -13.31
CA THR A 206 -14.93 -1.30 -12.16
C THR A 206 -15.74 -2.58 -12.29
N THR A 207 -16.04 -3.23 -11.16
CA THR A 207 -17.00 -4.34 -11.10
C THR A 207 -18.44 -3.89 -10.83
N GLN A 208 -18.71 -2.58 -10.83
CA GLN A 208 -20.05 -2.02 -10.59
C GLN A 208 -21.10 -2.63 -11.51
N GLY A 209 -22.27 -2.99 -10.97
CA GLY A 209 -23.34 -3.67 -11.69
C GLY A 209 -23.04 -5.11 -12.11
N LYS A 210 -21.85 -5.65 -11.81
CA LYS A 210 -21.42 -7.01 -12.17
C LYS A 210 -21.13 -7.86 -10.95
N LYS A 211 -20.23 -7.41 -10.07
CA LYS A 211 -19.80 -8.12 -8.86
C LYS A 211 -19.64 -7.15 -7.70
N THR A 212 -20.31 -7.45 -6.60
CA THR A 212 -20.26 -6.69 -5.35
C THR A 212 -20.14 -7.62 -4.16
N ILE A 213 -19.68 -7.09 -3.03
CA ILE A 213 -19.73 -7.78 -1.73
C ILE A 213 -20.16 -6.82 -0.62
N ARG A 214 -20.81 -7.34 0.42
CA ARG A 214 -21.04 -6.63 1.69
C ARG A 214 -20.50 -7.47 2.82
N TYR A 215 -19.39 -7.05 3.42
CA TYR A 215 -18.60 -7.90 4.32
C TYR A 215 -18.02 -9.12 3.60
N GLY A 216 -16.77 -9.44 3.91
CA GLY A 216 -16.08 -10.51 3.22
C GLY A 216 -14.58 -10.35 3.24
N ARG A 217 -13.98 -10.85 2.17
CA ARG A 217 -12.57 -10.70 1.86
C ARG A 217 -12.42 -10.26 0.41
N VAL A 218 -11.47 -9.37 0.18
CA VAL A 218 -10.96 -9.07 -1.17
C VAL A 218 -9.45 -9.30 -1.16
N GLU A 219 -8.92 -9.94 -2.18
CA GLU A 219 -7.48 -10.07 -2.41
C GLU A 219 -7.19 -9.74 -3.87
N VAL A 220 -6.36 -8.71 -4.09
CA VAL A 220 -5.87 -8.34 -5.41
C VAL A 220 -4.37 -8.52 -5.43
N VAL A 221 -3.87 -9.34 -6.36
CA VAL A 221 -2.44 -9.57 -6.56
C VAL A 221 -1.98 -8.66 -7.69
N ALA A 222 -1.16 -7.66 -7.37
CA ALA A 222 -0.73 -6.67 -8.36
C ALA A 222 0.73 -6.23 -8.16
N LYS A 223 1.36 -5.81 -9.25
CA LYS A 223 2.60 -5.05 -9.30
C LYS A 223 2.24 -3.60 -9.67
N ILE A 224 2.50 -2.66 -8.78
CA ILE A 224 2.25 -1.24 -9.05
C ILE A 224 3.30 -0.68 -10.03
N PRO A 225 2.98 0.32 -10.86
CA PRO A 225 3.94 0.92 -11.77
C PRO A 225 4.94 1.80 -11.00
N ALA A 226 6.19 1.79 -11.45
CA ALA A 226 7.15 2.85 -11.13
C ALA A 226 6.98 4.00 -12.12
N GLY A 227 7.14 5.25 -11.66
CA GLY A 227 7.07 6.42 -12.52
C GLY A 227 6.65 7.67 -11.76
N GLN A 228 7.30 8.79 -12.06
CA GLN A 228 6.94 10.06 -11.45
C GLN A 228 5.48 10.41 -11.76
N TRP A 229 4.76 10.84 -10.71
CA TRP A 229 3.40 11.36 -10.78
C TRP A 229 2.32 10.32 -11.14
N LEU A 230 2.67 9.03 -11.14
CA LEU A 230 1.70 7.94 -11.24
C LEU A 230 1.03 7.69 -9.89
N TRP A 231 -0.27 7.45 -9.91
CA TRP A 231 -1.10 7.15 -8.76
C TRP A 231 -1.94 5.90 -9.05
N PRO A 232 -1.35 4.70 -8.89
CA PRO A 232 -2.09 3.45 -8.93
C PRO A 232 -2.99 3.30 -7.70
N ALA A 233 -4.20 2.77 -7.91
CA ALA A 233 -5.15 2.51 -6.84
C ALA A 233 -5.92 1.18 -7.03
N ILE A 234 -6.17 0.50 -5.91
CA ILE A 234 -7.07 -0.64 -5.75
C ILE A 234 -8.00 -0.29 -4.59
N TRP A 235 -9.27 -0.11 -4.89
CA TRP A 235 -10.21 0.50 -3.96
C TRP A 235 -11.63 0.10 -4.28
N MET A 236 -12.56 0.44 -3.39
CA MET A 236 -13.94 0.02 -3.48
C MET A 236 -14.89 1.17 -3.19
N MET A 237 -15.99 1.19 -3.92
CA MET A 237 -17.06 2.17 -3.78
C MET A 237 -18.40 1.45 -3.58
N PRO A 238 -19.39 2.09 -2.92
CA PRO A 238 -20.69 1.48 -2.70
C PRO A 238 -21.45 1.37 -4.03
N GLU A 239 -22.08 0.23 -4.27
CA GLU A 239 -22.92 -0.02 -5.45
C GLU A 239 -24.03 1.03 -5.57
N ASN A 240 -24.62 1.38 -4.43
CA ASN A 240 -25.64 2.39 -4.32
C ASN A 240 -25.22 3.44 -3.30
N SER A 241 -25.39 4.73 -3.64
CA SER A 241 -25.17 5.85 -2.72
C SER A 241 -26.32 6.02 -1.72
N VAL A 242 -26.64 4.96 -0.96
CA VAL A 242 -27.79 4.87 -0.04
C VAL A 242 -27.83 6.01 0.97
N TYR A 243 -26.67 6.43 1.45
CA TYR A 243 -26.55 7.47 2.46
C TYR A 243 -26.46 8.87 1.85
N GLY A 244 -26.25 8.98 0.54
CA GLY A 244 -25.99 10.22 -0.20
C GLY A 244 -24.63 10.19 -0.91
N VAL A 245 -24.28 11.31 -1.53
CA VAL A 245 -23.03 11.46 -2.29
C VAL A 245 -21.79 11.23 -1.42
N TRP A 246 -20.66 10.95 -2.07
CA TRP A 246 -19.37 10.80 -1.41
C TRP A 246 -19.04 11.98 -0.46
N PRO A 247 -18.43 11.73 0.72
CA PRO A 247 -17.98 10.44 1.26
C PRO A 247 -19.05 9.75 2.11
N ARG A 248 -20.31 10.22 2.07
CA ARG A 248 -21.34 9.81 3.04
C ARG A 248 -21.75 8.34 2.93
N SER A 249 -21.62 7.77 1.74
CA SER A 249 -21.87 6.34 1.49
C SER A 249 -20.62 5.46 1.64
N GLY A 250 -19.46 6.04 1.96
CA GLY A 250 -18.21 5.34 2.20
C GLY A 250 -17.35 5.14 0.95
N GLU A 251 -16.07 4.90 1.17
CA GLU A 251 -15.04 4.48 0.21
C GLU A 251 -14.02 3.63 0.98
N ILE A 252 -13.49 2.56 0.36
CA ILE A 252 -12.48 1.68 0.98
C ILE A 252 -11.28 1.55 0.05
N ASP A 253 -10.18 2.17 0.41
CA ASP A 253 -8.93 2.15 -0.36
C ASP A 253 -8.01 1.09 0.21
N LEU A 254 -7.92 -0.05 -0.48
CA LEU A 254 -7.04 -1.13 -0.09
C LEU A 254 -5.58 -0.72 -0.29
N MET A 255 -5.31 -0.09 -1.43
CA MET A 255 -3.97 0.28 -1.85
C MET A 255 -4.04 1.55 -2.69
N GLU A 256 -3.40 2.60 -2.21
CA GLU A 256 -2.96 3.71 -3.05
C GLU A 256 -1.45 3.85 -2.90
N ALA A 257 -0.78 4.24 -3.97
CA ALA A 257 0.65 4.52 -3.92
C ALA A 257 1.03 5.68 -4.83
N ARG A 258 2.21 6.23 -4.60
CA ARG A 258 2.87 7.14 -5.54
C ARG A 258 3.91 6.33 -6.29
N GLY A 259 3.89 6.37 -7.62
CA GLY A 259 4.89 5.67 -8.44
C GLY A 259 6.31 6.27 -8.35
N ASN A 260 6.46 7.45 -7.74
CA ASN A 260 7.72 8.17 -7.65
C ASN A 260 8.83 7.35 -6.96
N ASP A 261 10.07 7.55 -7.41
CA ASP A 261 11.25 6.90 -6.82
C ASP A 261 11.39 7.29 -5.32
N PRO A 262 11.45 6.30 -4.39
CA PRO A 262 11.61 6.54 -2.95
C PRO A 262 12.85 7.36 -2.54
N THR A 263 13.88 7.42 -3.38
CA THR A 263 15.12 8.17 -3.13
C THR A 263 14.98 9.66 -3.46
N THR A 264 14.02 10.02 -4.31
CA THR A 264 13.80 11.42 -4.76
C THR A 264 12.48 12.01 -4.26
N TYR A 265 11.53 11.16 -3.87
CA TYR A 265 10.22 11.58 -3.39
C TYR A 265 9.85 10.86 -2.09
N PRO A 266 9.41 11.59 -1.04
CA PRO A 266 9.01 10.98 0.22
C PRO A 266 7.71 10.19 0.07
N LEU A 267 7.69 8.98 0.65
CA LEU A 267 6.53 8.09 0.56
C LEU A 267 6.15 7.82 -0.91
N GLY A 268 7.17 7.49 -1.71
CA GLY A 268 7.04 7.07 -3.11
C GLY A 268 6.62 5.61 -3.24
N ALA A 269 7.17 4.90 -4.23
CA ALA A 269 6.75 3.55 -4.61
C ALA A 269 7.04 2.47 -3.54
N ASN A 270 7.70 2.81 -2.43
CA ASN A 270 7.92 1.94 -1.28
C ASN A 270 6.89 2.12 -0.15
N THR A 271 5.90 2.99 -0.34
CA THR A 271 4.82 3.25 0.63
C THR A 271 3.47 2.92 0.01
N ILE A 272 2.65 2.19 0.76
CA ILE A 272 1.24 1.96 0.44
C ILE A 272 0.39 2.70 1.46
N TYR A 273 -0.60 3.42 0.96
CA TYR A 273 -1.66 4.05 1.73
C TYR A 273 -2.88 3.15 1.72
N SER A 274 -3.56 3.09 2.87
CA SER A 274 -4.83 2.42 3.02
C SER A 274 -5.74 3.32 3.83
N THR A 275 -6.92 3.59 3.28
CA THR A 275 -7.84 4.60 3.82
C THR A 275 -9.27 4.07 3.76
N ILE A 276 -10.12 4.53 4.67
CA ILE A 276 -11.56 4.48 4.44
C ILE A 276 -12.11 5.90 4.60
N HIS A 277 -12.87 6.37 3.62
CA HIS A 277 -13.50 7.69 3.64
C HIS A 277 -14.92 7.61 4.14
N TRP A 278 -15.31 8.57 4.97
CA TRP A 278 -16.65 8.67 5.55
C TRP A 278 -16.83 10.06 6.14
N GLY A 279 -18.01 10.65 6.01
CA GLY A 279 -18.25 12.04 6.44
C GLY A 279 -19.54 12.59 5.87
N LEU A 280 -19.77 13.91 5.99
CA LEU A 280 -20.97 14.54 5.42
C LEU A 280 -20.77 14.95 3.96
N ASP A 281 -19.57 15.42 3.64
CA ASP A 281 -19.13 15.99 2.36
C ASP A 281 -17.59 16.02 2.28
N TYR A 282 -17.05 16.55 1.17
CA TYR A 282 -15.61 16.67 0.93
C TYR A 282 -14.84 17.42 2.04
N PHE A 283 -15.43 18.46 2.65
CA PHE A 283 -14.74 19.27 3.65
C PHE A 283 -14.76 18.65 5.05
N THR A 284 -15.72 17.77 5.29
CA THR A 284 -15.96 17.07 6.55
C THR A 284 -15.64 15.58 6.48
N ASP A 285 -14.89 15.17 5.44
CA ASP A 285 -14.37 13.82 5.34
C ASP A 285 -13.47 13.51 6.56
N GLN A 286 -13.75 12.37 7.18
CA GLN A 286 -13.10 11.91 8.40
C GLN A 286 -12.00 10.88 8.13
N SER A 287 -11.62 10.65 6.87
CA SER A 287 -10.51 9.77 6.44
C SER A 287 -9.24 9.93 7.26
N LYS A 288 -8.89 11.14 7.71
CA LYS A 288 -7.72 11.38 8.61
C LYS A 288 -7.74 10.56 9.90
N LYS A 289 -8.92 10.11 10.36
CA LYS A 289 -9.08 9.25 11.55
C LYS A 289 -8.95 7.77 11.23
N THR A 290 -8.99 7.43 9.95
CA THR A 290 -9.08 6.07 9.41
C THR A 290 -8.19 5.89 8.17
N ALA A 291 -7.07 6.62 8.14
CA ALA A 291 -6.02 6.52 7.14
C ALA A 291 -4.74 6.02 7.82
N SER A 292 -4.00 5.17 7.11
CA SER A 292 -2.71 4.67 7.55
C SER A 292 -1.84 4.40 6.32
N TRP A 293 -0.55 4.28 6.54
CA TRP A 293 0.37 3.87 5.49
C TRP A 293 1.45 2.95 6.03
N TYR A 294 1.94 2.06 5.18
CA TYR A 294 3.06 1.19 5.48
C TYR A 294 4.19 1.40 4.48
N THR A 295 5.35 1.79 5.01
CA THR A 295 6.58 2.02 4.24
C THR A 295 7.54 0.85 4.41
N ARG A 296 7.93 0.22 3.31
CA ARG A 296 8.99 -0.79 3.31
C ARG A 296 10.34 -0.13 3.49
N GLN A 297 11.16 -0.74 4.36
CA GLN A 297 12.53 -0.30 4.59
C GLN A 297 13.48 -0.68 3.45
N ARG A 298 13.13 -1.68 2.63
CA ARG A 298 13.97 -2.19 1.54
C ARG A 298 13.11 -2.56 0.34
N GLY A 299 13.49 -2.03 -0.83
CA GLY A 299 12.78 -2.22 -2.09
C GLY A 299 11.52 -1.36 -2.20
N ALA A 300 10.99 -1.31 -3.42
CA ALA A 300 9.71 -0.68 -3.73
C ALA A 300 8.65 -1.77 -3.96
N TYR A 301 7.38 -1.41 -3.82
CA TYR A 301 6.25 -2.26 -4.20
C TYR A 301 6.11 -2.39 -5.72
N SER A 302 6.75 -1.51 -6.49
CA SER A 302 6.85 -1.63 -7.95
C SER A 302 7.83 -2.71 -8.42
N SER A 303 8.65 -3.27 -7.51
CA SER A 303 9.66 -4.27 -7.87
C SER A 303 9.11 -5.68 -8.07
N GLY A 304 7.84 -5.94 -7.78
CA GLY A 304 7.23 -7.26 -7.93
C GLY A 304 5.78 -7.30 -7.51
N PHE A 305 5.17 -8.49 -7.62
CA PHE A 305 3.79 -8.70 -7.21
C PHE A 305 3.63 -8.73 -5.69
N HIS A 306 2.58 -8.08 -5.23
CA HIS A 306 2.15 -8.04 -3.85
C HIS A 306 0.67 -8.36 -3.74
N THR A 307 0.25 -8.92 -2.61
CA THR A 307 -1.18 -9.13 -2.34
C THR A 307 -1.72 -7.98 -1.53
N TYR A 308 -2.69 -7.26 -2.07
CA TYR A 308 -3.42 -6.20 -1.37
C TYR A 308 -4.76 -6.76 -0.94
N GLY A 309 -4.93 -6.91 0.37
CA GLY A 309 -6.03 -7.66 0.94
C GLY A 309 -6.89 -6.82 1.88
N LEU A 310 -8.18 -7.11 1.88
CA LEU A 310 -9.19 -6.58 2.79
C LEU A 310 -9.87 -7.75 3.51
N GLU A 311 -10.05 -7.65 4.82
CA GLU A 311 -11.03 -8.46 5.54
C GLU A 311 -12.00 -7.52 6.26
N TRP A 312 -13.28 -7.67 5.95
CA TRP A 312 -14.33 -6.76 6.35
C TRP A 312 -15.51 -7.54 6.93
N THR A 313 -15.97 -7.13 8.09
CA THR A 313 -17.08 -7.72 8.84
C THR A 313 -17.90 -6.60 9.49
N PRO A 314 -19.11 -6.89 10.01
CA PRO A 314 -19.87 -5.90 10.79
C PRO A 314 -19.14 -5.39 12.05
N LYS A 315 -18.06 -6.06 12.48
CA LYS A 315 -17.33 -5.75 13.72
C LYS A 315 -15.98 -5.10 13.49
N TYR A 316 -15.37 -5.33 12.34
CA TYR A 316 -14.05 -4.79 12.01
C TYR A 316 -13.81 -4.81 10.50
N LEU A 317 -12.91 -3.95 10.09
CA LEU A 317 -12.30 -3.92 8.78
C LEU A 317 -10.78 -3.83 8.98
N PHE A 318 -10.01 -4.68 8.31
CA PHE A 318 -8.57 -4.48 8.21
C PHE A 318 -8.07 -4.72 6.80
N ILE A 319 -7.07 -3.92 6.43
CA ILE A 319 -6.39 -3.98 5.15
C ILE A 319 -4.95 -4.43 5.41
N TYR A 320 -4.43 -5.31 4.57
CA TYR A 320 -3.13 -5.92 4.74
C TYR A 320 -2.38 -6.06 3.41
N ILE A 321 -1.06 -6.19 3.52
CA ILE A 321 -0.15 -6.32 2.37
C ILE A 321 0.60 -7.64 2.51
N ASP A 322 0.61 -8.47 1.46
CA ASP A 322 1.18 -9.82 1.34
C ASP A 322 0.59 -10.88 2.28
N ASN A 323 0.42 -10.55 3.56
CA ASN A 323 -0.09 -11.44 4.57
C ASN A 323 -0.89 -10.64 5.61
N LYS A 324 -1.93 -11.26 6.19
CA LYS A 324 -2.79 -10.70 7.24
C LYS A 324 -2.05 -10.25 8.51
N LEU A 325 -0.80 -10.66 8.69
CA LEU A 325 0.07 -10.19 9.77
C LEU A 325 0.58 -8.77 9.55
N LEU A 326 0.71 -8.34 8.29
CA LEU A 326 1.13 -7.00 7.92
C LEU A 326 -0.10 -6.14 7.62
N GLN A 327 -0.80 -5.74 8.67
CA GLN A 327 -1.97 -4.88 8.59
C GLN A 327 -1.53 -3.42 8.38
N SER A 328 -1.91 -2.85 7.24
CA SER A 328 -1.69 -1.44 6.91
C SER A 328 -2.68 -0.55 7.68
N LEU A 329 -3.96 -0.95 7.70
CA LEU A 329 -5.04 -0.26 8.40
C LEU A 329 -5.91 -1.26 9.15
N THR A 330 -6.32 -0.92 10.38
CA THR A 330 -7.28 -1.71 11.16
C THR A 330 -8.30 -0.79 11.83
N VAL A 331 -9.56 -0.96 11.46
CA VAL A 331 -10.71 -0.24 12.01
C VAL A 331 -11.63 -1.24 12.70
N LYS A 332 -11.85 -1.04 14.00
CA LYS A 332 -12.85 -1.83 14.75
C LYS A 332 -14.15 -1.03 14.83
N PHE A 333 -15.28 -1.63 14.47
CA PHE A 333 -16.59 -1.02 14.59
C PHE A 333 -17.18 -1.26 15.99
N GLY A 334 -17.83 -0.25 16.56
CA GLY A 334 -18.35 -0.28 17.93
C GLY A 334 -17.29 -0.09 19.03
N PRO A 335 -17.72 0.17 20.29
CA PRO A 335 -19.11 0.37 20.70
C PRO A 335 -19.71 1.69 20.18
N LYS A 336 -18.85 2.68 19.85
CA LYS A 336 -19.28 3.93 19.23
C LYS A 336 -19.54 3.78 17.74
N THR A 337 -20.60 4.42 17.24
CA THR A 337 -20.91 4.54 15.81
C THR A 337 -19.85 5.39 15.09
N MET A 338 -19.83 5.34 13.76
CA MET A 338 -18.97 6.23 12.97
C MET A 338 -19.35 7.69 13.20
N TRP A 339 -20.65 8.02 13.27
CA TRP A 339 -21.11 9.37 13.61
C TRP A 339 -20.51 9.91 14.92
N GLU A 340 -20.57 9.13 16.00
CA GLU A 340 -19.99 9.52 17.29
C GLU A 340 -18.45 9.67 17.22
N ARG A 341 -17.79 8.87 16.37
CA ARG A 341 -16.34 8.99 16.12
C ARG A 341 -16.01 10.26 15.34
N SER A 342 -16.94 10.81 14.55
CA SER A 342 -16.71 12.02 13.76
C SER A 342 -16.42 13.22 14.66
N GLY A 343 -17.09 13.29 15.81
CA GLY A 343 -17.04 14.45 16.70
C GLY A 343 -17.67 15.72 16.11
N LEU A 344 -18.37 15.63 14.99
CA LEU A 344 -18.98 16.79 14.31
C LEU A 344 -20.10 17.42 15.13
N GLU A 345 -20.86 16.63 15.90
CA GLU A 345 -21.86 17.16 16.84
C GLU A 345 -21.24 18.06 17.91
N ALA A 346 -20.09 17.65 18.46
CA ALA A 346 -19.40 18.40 19.51
C ALA A 346 -18.70 19.66 18.98
N ALA A 347 -18.44 19.73 17.67
CA ALA A 347 -17.81 20.88 17.02
C ALA A 347 -18.78 22.04 16.75
N GLY A 348 -20.05 21.94 17.18
CA GLY A 348 -21.06 22.97 16.95
C GLY A 348 -21.65 22.98 15.53
N ASN A 349 -21.34 21.97 14.71
CA ASN A 349 -22.05 21.77 13.45
C ASN A 349 -23.46 21.29 13.78
N SER A 350 -24.47 22.07 13.39
CA SER A 350 -25.91 21.74 13.50
C SER A 350 -26.35 20.59 12.58
N SER A 351 -25.40 19.80 12.07
CA SER A 351 -25.65 18.71 11.14
C SER A 351 -26.28 17.54 11.88
N LYS A 352 -27.45 17.11 11.41
CA LYS A 352 -28.10 15.89 11.86
C LYS A 352 -27.30 14.68 11.40
N ASP A 353 -27.18 13.66 12.25
CA ASP A 353 -26.59 12.38 11.89
C ASP A 353 -27.26 11.81 10.62
N PRO A 354 -26.55 11.73 9.47
CA PRO A 354 -27.11 11.20 8.23
C PRO A 354 -27.36 9.68 8.31
N TRP A 355 -26.78 9.01 9.31
CA TRP A 355 -26.84 7.57 9.51
C TRP A 355 -27.83 7.18 10.61
N SER A 356 -28.66 8.11 11.11
CA SER A 356 -29.57 7.89 12.25
C SER A 356 -30.93 7.24 11.90
N TYR A 357 -31.05 6.51 10.79
CA TYR A 357 -32.32 5.89 10.37
C TYR A 357 -32.45 4.40 10.75
N GLN A 358 -33.65 3.83 10.61
CA GLN A 358 -33.91 2.42 10.92
C GLN A 358 -33.07 1.48 10.06
N GLY A 359 -32.24 0.65 10.70
CA GLY A 359 -31.35 -0.30 10.02
C GLY A 359 -29.88 0.10 10.03
N SER A 360 -29.53 1.29 10.55
CA SER A 360 -28.14 1.66 10.77
C SER A 360 -27.47 0.81 11.84
N SER A 361 -26.16 0.64 11.67
CA SER A 361 -25.29 -0.21 12.47
C SER A 361 -24.09 0.58 12.96
N VAL A 362 -23.29 -0.02 13.85
CA VAL A 362 -22.04 0.61 14.30
C VAL A 362 -20.98 0.72 13.19
N SER A 363 -21.17 0.01 12.07
CA SER A 363 -20.28 0.03 10.89
C SER A 363 -20.76 0.97 9.79
N THR A 364 -21.97 1.53 9.86
CA THR A 364 -22.48 2.50 8.87
C THR A 364 -21.48 3.66 8.66
N PRO A 365 -21.13 4.03 7.41
CA PRO A 365 -21.73 3.61 6.13
C PRO A 365 -21.18 2.32 5.50
N PHE A 366 -20.24 1.63 6.15
CA PHE A 366 -19.62 0.38 5.67
C PHE A 366 -20.48 -0.85 5.97
N ASP A 367 -21.75 -0.78 5.57
CA ASP A 367 -22.77 -1.80 5.73
C ASP A 367 -23.66 -1.98 4.48
N GLN A 368 -23.17 -1.52 3.33
CA GLN A 368 -23.79 -1.68 2.01
C GLN A 368 -22.95 -2.59 1.12
N ASP A 369 -23.44 -2.93 -0.07
CA ASP A 369 -22.66 -3.63 -1.08
C ASP A 369 -21.64 -2.68 -1.72
N PHE A 370 -20.39 -3.14 -1.87
CA PHE A 370 -19.30 -2.41 -2.50
C PHE A 370 -18.77 -3.18 -3.71
N TYR A 371 -18.42 -2.47 -4.78
CA TYR A 371 -17.72 -2.99 -5.96
C TYR A 371 -16.25 -2.60 -5.94
N LEU A 372 -15.43 -3.28 -6.73
CA LEU A 372 -13.98 -3.08 -6.83
C LEU A 372 -13.63 -2.17 -8.02
N ILE A 373 -12.63 -1.32 -7.85
CA ILE A 373 -12.09 -0.40 -8.85
C ILE A 373 -10.57 -0.58 -8.95
N LEU A 374 -10.06 -0.63 -10.17
CA LEU A 374 -8.64 -0.67 -10.50
C LEU A 374 -8.32 0.48 -11.46
N ASN A 375 -7.33 1.31 -11.14
CA ASN A 375 -6.90 2.39 -12.03
C ASN A 375 -5.45 2.82 -11.81
N VAL A 376 -4.94 3.59 -12.78
CA VAL A 376 -3.72 4.38 -12.62
C VAL A 376 -4.03 5.81 -13.00
N ALA A 377 -4.25 6.67 -12.00
CA ALA A 377 -4.35 8.10 -12.20
C ALA A 377 -2.96 8.72 -12.43
N VAL A 378 -2.91 9.89 -13.06
CA VAL A 378 -1.65 10.57 -13.41
C VAL A 378 -1.74 12.06 -13.10
N GLY A 379 -0.89 12.53 -12.18
CA GLY A 379 -0.96 13.90 -11.69
C GLY A 379 -2.31 14.23 -11.05
N THR A 380 -2.36 15.30 -10.26
CA THR A 380 -3.60 15.76 -9.60
C THR A 380 -3.35 17.09 -8.91
N THR A 381 -4.43 17.85 -8.65
CA THR A 381 -4.40 19.06 -7.82
C THR A 381 -5.03 18.91 -6.42
N ASN A 382 -5.33 17.70 -5.97
CA ASN A 382 -5.99 17.46 -4.69
C ASN A 382 -5.03 17.40 -3.47
N GLY A 383 -3.72 17.60 -3.68
CA GLY A 383 -2.70 17.50 -2.62
C GLY A 383 -2.07 16.12 -2.45
N PHE A 384 -2.47 15.10 -3.22
CA PHE A 384 -1.86 13.77 -3.15
C PHE A 384 -0.36 13.83 -3.48
N PHE A 385 0.04 14.65 -4.45
CA PHE A 385 1.43 15.03 -4.66
C PHE A 385 1.69 16.39 -4.01
N ALA A 386 2.59 16.46 -3.04
CA ALA A 386 2.82 17.67 -2.26
C ALA A 386 3.56 18.74 -3.09
N ASP A 387 3.09 19.99 -3.01
CA ASP A 387 3.76 21.13 -3.62
C ASP A 387 5.20 21.28 -3.11
N SER A 388 6.12 21.67 -4.00
CA SER A 388 7.55 21.87 -3.71
C SER A 388 8.31 20.61 -3.25
N VAL A 389 7.77 19.42 -3.50
CA VAL A 389 8.40 18.14 -3.13
C VAL A 389 8.80 17.34 -4.38
N GLY A 390 10.00 16.76 -4.36
CA GLY A 390 10.50 15.83 -5.38
C GLY A 390 10.48 16.37 -6.82
N GLY A 391 10.61 17.69 -6.98
CA GLY A 391 10.65 18.33 -8.29
C GLY A 391 9.30 18.40 -9.00
N LYS A 392 8.17 18.38 -8.27
CA LYS A 392 6.83 18.53 -8.83
C LYS A 392 6.73 19.78 -9.74
N PRO A 393 6.38 19.62 -11.03
CA PRO A 393 6.41 20.73 -11.99
C PRO A 393 5.17 21.63 -11.97
N TRP A 394 4.11 21.26 -11.24
CA TRP A 394 2.89 22.06 -11.10
C TRP A 394 2.60 22.40 -9.63
N VAL A 395 1.69 23.35 -9.42
CA VAL A 395 1.18 23.77 -8.10
C VAL A 395 -0.32 23.51 -8.07
N ASP A 396 -0.84 23.03 -6.93
CA ASP A 396 -2.25 22.65 -6.81
C ASP A 396 -3.19 23.85 -6.76
N ARG A 397 -2.90 24.81 -5.89
CA ARG A 397 -3.81 25.95 -5.64
C ARG A 397 -3.57 27.10 -6.61
N GLY A 398 -4.65 27.50 -7.30
CA GLY A 398 -4.72 28.78 -8.02
C GLY A 398 -4.03 28.80 -9.39
N SER A 399 -3.52 27.67 -9.88
CA SER A 399 -2.97 27.57 -11.23
C SER A 399 -3.97 26.90 -12.19
N PRO A 400 -4.68 27.65 -13.05
CA PRO A 400 -5.43 27.05 -14.17
C PRO A 400 -4.49 26.32 -15.15
N ALA A 401 -3.18 26.56 -15.04
CA ALA A 401 -2.14 25.97 -15.86
C ALA A 401 -1.55 24.67 -15.30
N ALA A 402 -2.05 24.11 -14.18
CA ALA A 402 -1.42 22.95 -13.53
C ALA A 402 -1.16 21.77 -14.49
N MET A 403 -2.16 21.41 -15.30
CA MET A 403 -2.04 20.35 -16.31
C MET A 403 -1.09 20.74 -17.45
N MET A 404 -1.09 22.01 -17.84
CA MET A 404 -0.15 22.56 -18.84
C MET A 404 1.30 22.53 -18.35
N ASP A 405 1.54 22.89 -17.09
CA ASP A 405 2.88 22.88 -16.50
C ASP A 405 3.38 21.44 -16.27
N PHE A 406 2.48 20.52 -15.91
CA PHE A 406 2.75 19.08 -15.95
C PHE A 406 3.16 18.64 -17.37
N TRP A 407 2.40 19.03 -18.41
CA TRP A 407 2.72 18.69 -19.79
C TRP A 407 4.06 19.25 -20.26
N LYS A 408 4.38 20.53 -19.97
CA LYS A 408 5.67 21.15 -20.33
C LYS A 408 6.87 20.41 -19.75
N ALA A 409 6.67 19.69 -18.65
CA ALA A 409 7.71 18.88 -18.00
C ALA A 409 7.74 17.42 -18.49
N ASN A 410 7.04 17.04 -19.57
CA ASN A 410 6.94 15.64 -20.02
C ASN A 410 8.29 14.93 -20.20
N ALA A 411 9.30 15.65 -20.68
CA ALA A 411 10.65 15.12 -20.89
C ALA A 411 11.35 14.72 -19.59
N THR A 412 10.90 15.21 -18.42
CA THR A 412 11.48 14.85 -17.12
C THR A 412 10.80 13.64 -16.49
N TRP A 413 9.48 13.52 -16.62
CA TRP A 413 8.73 12.46 -15.95
C TRP A 413 8.40 11.26 -16.83
N TYR A 414 8.09 11.43 -18.13
CA TYR A 414 7.65 10.33 -18.98
C TYR A 414 8.72 9.23 -19.14
N PRO A 415 10.02 9.54 -19.29
CA PRO A 415 11.06 8.51 -19.36
C PRO A 415 11.24 7.70 -18.06
N THR A 416 10.64 8.15 -16.94
CA THR A 416 10.72 7.43 -15.66
C THR A 416 9.66 6.35 -15.51
N TRP A 417 8.68 6.31 -16.41
CA TRP A 417 7.54 5.40 -16.30
C TRP A 417 7.92 3.99 -16.71
N ASP A 418 7.43 3.02 -15.91
CA ASP A 418 7.45 1.61 -16.26
C ASP A 418 6.64 1.40 -17.55
N PRO A 419 7.26 0.86 -18.62
CA PRO A 419 6.57 0.64 -19.89
C PRO A 419 5.42 -0.37 -19.80
N GLU A 420 5.35 -1.18 -18.76
CA GLU A 420 4.28 -2.19 -18.57
C GLU A 420 3.05 -1.63 -17.84
N GLY A 421 3.20 -0.52 -17.11
CA GLY A 421 2.14 0.03 -16.27
C GLY A 421 1.87 -0.80 -15.00
N MET A 422 0.65 -0.71 -14.47
CA MET A 422 0.21 -1.58 -13.38
C MET A 422 -0.16 -2.94 -13.93
N ILE A 423 0.33 -4.01 -13.31
CA ILE A 423 -0.02 -5.38 -13.69
C ILE A 423 -0.82 -6.02 -12.57
N VAL A 424 -2.03 -6.47 -12.85
CA VAL A 424 -2.92 -7.14 -11.91
C VAL A 424 -3.04 -8.59 -12.33
N LYS A 425 -2.46 -9.48 -11.52
CA LYS A 425 -2.42 -10.92 -11.80
C LYS A 425 -3.73 -11.61 -11.47
N SER A 426 -4.39 -11.22 -10.39
CA SER A 426 -5.68 -11.80 -10.01
C SER A 426 -6.46 -10.89 -9.07
N ALA A 427 -7.79 -10.93 -9.15
CA ALA A 427 -8.69 -10.29 -8.21
C ALA A 427 -9.73 -11.30 -7.70
N LYS A 428 -9.77 -11.49 -6.38
CA LYS A 428 -10.68 -12.44 -5.74
C LYS A 428 -11.53 -11.75 -4.69
N MET A 429 -12.83 -12.03 -4.72
CA MET A 429 -13.79 -11.54 -3.73
C MET A 429 -14.55 -12.71 -3.12
N TRP A 430 -14.63 -12.72 -1.79
CA TRP A 430 -15.45 -13.66 -1.06
C TRP A 430 -16.39 -12.93 -0.12
N GLN A 431 -17.65 -13.31 -0.13
CA GLN A 431 -18.69 -12.82 0.76
C GLN A 431 -18.60 -13.51 2.12
N LEU A 432 -18.79 -12.78 3.22
CA LEU A 432 -18.89 -13.37 4.55
C LEU A 432 -20.15 -14.23 4.66
N GLY A 433 -20.01 -15.50 5.05
CA GLY A 433 -21.11 -16.46 5.19
C GLY A 433 -20.87 -17.78 4.44
N SER A 434 -21.78 -18.74 4.62
CA SER A 434 -21.77 -20.00 3.86
C SER A 434 -22.41 -19.79 2.48
N CYS A 435 -21.92 -20.48 1.43
CA CYS A 435 -22.52 -20.39 0.09
C CYS A 435 -23.98 -20.87 0.01
N SER A 436 -24.47 -21.54 1.06
CA SER A 436 -25.83 -22.06 1.19
C SER A 436 -26.80 -21.11 1.89
N SER A 437 -26.34 -19.95 2.37
CA SER A 437 -27.18 -18.98 3.07
C SER A 437 -27.35 -17.72 2.22
N PRO A 438 -28.51 -17.49 1.61
CA PRO A 438 -28.83 -16.19 1.05
C PRO A 438 -29.05 -15.22 2.23
N GLU A 439 -28.22 -14.18 2.28
CA GLU A 439 -28.35 -13.00 3.15
C GLU A 439 -28.12 -13.19 4.67
N LEU A 440 -27.12 -12.46 5.19
CA LEU A 440 -27.00 -12.08 6.60
C LEU A 440 -27.25 -10.58 6.74
#